data_AF-A0AA42XU48-F1
#
_entry.id   AF-A0AA42XU48-F1
#
_cell.length_a   1.000
_cell.length_b   1.000
_cell.length_c   1.000
_cell.angle_alpha   90.00
_cell.angle_beta   90.00
_cell.angle_gamma   90.00
#
_symmetry.space_group_name_H-M   'P 1'
#
loop_
_entity.id
_entity.type
_entity.pdbx_description
1 polymer ?
#
loop_
_entity_poly.entity_id
_entity_poly.type
_entity_poly.pdbx_seq_one_letter_code
_entity_poly.pdbx_strand_id
1 'polypeptide(L)'
;MSGKKVTYEGAEADVQWDGRLCIHIGECGRAKNDLFVGGREPWCQPDRVSSEEVKEVVLRCPSGALSYTRKDGGPAEVAGPENVVRVVYNGPLYLSGDLEIDAAAADMEGVRFRAALCRCGQSKNKPFCDNSHEEANFKDYGAVGETGDGPEPKGGTLKVSRAPNGPLLLNGNFTIVAASGRRAWSGTRAALCRCGNSQNKPFCDGSHKDAGFQAD
;
A
#
# COMPACT_ATOMS: atom_id res chain seq x y z
N MET A 1 2.46 8.62 -11.91
CA MET A 1 2.78 7.19 -12.07
C MET A 1 3.30 6.94 -13.48
N SER A 2 4.16 5.94 -13.64
CA SER A 2 4.66 5.48 -14.94
C SER A 2 4.05 4.13 -15.26
N GLY A 3 3.59 3.87 -16.48
CA GLY A 3 3.17 2.52 -16.88
C GLY A 3 4.32 1.50 -16.95
N LYS A 4 5.55 1.93 -16.67
CA LYS A 4 6.76 1.13 -16.81
C LYS A 4 7.04 0.29 -15.57
N LYS A 5 7.53 -0.92 -15.82
CA LYS A 5 8.12 -1.81 -14.84
C LYS A 5 9.57 -2.08 -15.25
N VAL A 6 10.50 -1.97 -14.31
CA VAL A 6 11.95 -2.07 -14.57
C VAL A 6 12.58 -3.02 -13.57
N THR A 7 13.43 -3.93 -14.05
CA THR A 7 14.29 -4.77 -13.21
C THR A 7 15.71 -4.25 -13.29
N TYR A 8 16.32 -4.04 -12.12
CA TYR A 8 17.74 -3.76 -11.95
C TYR A 8 18.41 -5.05 -11.49
N GLU A 9 19.22 -5.62 -12.36
CA GLU A 9 19.87 -6.89 -12.07
C GLU A 9 21.09 -6.69 -11.16
N GLY A 10 21.28 -7.63 -10.23
CA GLY A 10 22.48 -7.75 -9.43
C GLY A 10 22.98 -9.18 -9.34
N ALA A 11 24.18 -9.36 -8.82
CA ALA A 11 24.81 -10.66 -8.60
C ALA A 11 24.09 -11.46 -7.51
N GLU A 12 23.79 -10.83 -6.37
CA GLU A 12 23.19 -11.48 -5.20
C GLU A 12 21.69 -11.22 -5.06
N ALA A 13 21.18 -10.13 -5.63
CA ALA A 13 19.76 -9.80 -5.62
C ALA A 13 19.38 -8.89 -6.79
N ASP A 14 18.19 -9.12 -7.35
CA ASP A 14 17.55 -8.18 -8.28
C ASP A 14 16.61 -7.26 -7.52
N VAL A 15 16.47 -6.02 -8.03
CA VAL A 15 15.48 -5.06 -7.55
C VAL A 15 14.52 -4.74 -8.68
N GLN A 16 13.23 -4.86 -8.39
CA GLN A 16 12.17 -4.50 -9.34
C GLN A 16 11.51 -3.20 -8.89
N TRP A 17 11.29 -2.29 -9.83
CA TRP A 17 10.51 -1.08 -9.66
C TRP A 17 9.28 -1.09 -10.57
N ASP A 18 8.10 -1.04 -9.97
CA ASP A 18 6.82 -0.93 -10.65
C ASP A 18 6.28 0.50 -10.57
N GLY A 19 6.43 1.24 -11.67
CA GLY A 19 5.98 2.62 -11.79
C GLY A 19 4.47 2.80 -11.69
N ARG A 20 3.68 1.72 -11.86
CA ARG A 20 2.21 1.74 -11.75
C ARG A 20 1.77 1.92 -10.30
N LEU A 21 2.63 1.57 -9.35
CA LEU A 21 2.37 1.62 -7.90
C LEU A 21 3.18 2.71 -7.20
N CYS A 22 4.21 3.24 -7.87
CA CYS A 22 5.09 4.23 -7.27
C CYS A 22 4.39 5.58 -7.13
N ILE A 23 4.16 5.97 -5.87
CA ILE A 23 3.64 7.28 -5.48
C ILE A 23 4.73 8.22 -4.93
N HIS A 24 5.99 7.96 -5.28
CA HIS A 24 7.14 8.84 -4.98
C HIS A 24 7.27 9.28 -3.51
N ILE A 25 6.88 8.42 -2.56
CA ILE A 25 6.98 8.69 -1.12
C ILE A 25 8.41 9.05 -0.74
N GLY A 26 9.39 8.41 -1.38
CA GLY A 26 10.80 8.77 -1.27
C GLY A 26 11.58 7.97 -0.21
N GLU A 27 10.98 7.00 0.48
CA GLU A 27 11.68 6.19 1.49
C GLU A 27 12.94 5.50 0.96
N CYS A 28 12.89 5.01 -0.28
CA CYS A 28 14.03 4.35 -0.93
C CYS A 28 15.22 5.30 -1.17
N GLY A 29 14.95 6.54 -1.59
CA GLY A 29 15.99 7.54 -1.87
C GLY A 29 16.41 8.38 -0.67
N ARG A 30 15.59 8.45 0.40
CA ARG A 30 15.93 9.15 1.65
C ARG A 30 16.76 8.29 2.60
N ALA A 31 16.69 6.97 2.47
CA ALA A 31 17.61 6.10 3.20
C ALA A 31 19.04 6.44 2.80
N LYS A 32 19.94 6.63 3.77
CA LYS A 32 21.38 6.79 3.51
C LYS A 32 21.94 5.44 3.04
N ASN A 33 21.89 5.19 1.75
CA ASN A 33 22.33 3.95 1.09
C ASN A 33 22.91 4.25 -0.30
N ASP A 34 23.68 3.31 -0.84
CA ASP A 34 24.22 3.39 -2.21
C ASP A 34 23.39 2.63 -3.24
N LEU A 35 22.29 1.99 -2.81
CA LEU A 35 21.35 1.28 -3.67
C LEU A 35 20.58 2.23 -4.58
N PHE A 36 19.96 3.28 -4.04
CA PHE A 36 19.17 4.26 -4.77
C PHE A 36 19.77 5.66 -4.65
N VAL A 37 20.35 6.16 -5.73
CA VAL A 37 20.97 7.50 -5.76
C VAL A 37 20.35 8.34 -6.86
N GLY A 38 19.72 9.46 -6.49
CA GLY A 38 19.14 10.41 -7.43
C GLY A 38 20.20 11.03 -8.36
N GLY A 39 19.89 11.13 -9.64
CA GLY A 39 20.81 11.66 -10.67
C GLY A 39 21.83 10.66 -11.21
N ARG A 40 21.87 9.42 -10.68
CA ARG A 40 22.70 8.33 -11.21
C ARG A 40 21.95 7.54 -12.28
N GLU A 41 22.66 7.00 -13.27
CA GLU A 41 22.10 6.12 -14.32
C GLU A 41 22.82 4.76 -14.36
N PRO A 42 22.11 3.63 -14.13
CA PRO A 42 20.78 3.56 -13.52
C PRO A 42 20.82 4.07 -12.07
N TRP A 43 19.72 4.66 -11.62
CA TRP A 43 19.61 5.23 -10.26
C TRP A 43 19.64 4.14 -9.18
N CYS A 44 19.09 2.96 -9.48
CA CYS A 44 19.16 1.75 -8.68
C CYS A 44 20.32 0.86 -9.15
N GLN A 45 21.21 0.45 -8.24
CA GLN A 45 22.33 -0.46 -8.53
C GLN A 45 22.48 -1.47 -7.36
N PRO A 46 21.94 -2.69 -7.49
CA PRO A 46 21.96 -3.69 -6.41
C PRO A 46 23.36 -4.07 -5.94
N ASP A 47 24.33 -4.18 -6.85
CA ASP A 47 25.71 -4.62 -6.55
C ASP A 47 26.54 -3.60 -5.74
N ARG A 48 25.99 -2.43 -5.44
CA ARG A 48 26.67 -1.44 -4.58
C ARG A 48 26.46 -1.66 -3.10
N VAL A 49 25.52 -2.51 -2.73
CA VAL A 49 25.17 -2.80 -1.35
C VAL A 49 25.07 -4.31 -1.16
N SER A 50 25.07 -4.77 0.09
CA SER A 50 24.76 -6.17 0.36
C SER A 50 23.32 -6.50 -0.04
N SER A 51 23.07 -7.77 -0.39
CA SER A 51 21.71 -8.24 -0.63
C SER A 51 20.76 -8.04 0.57
N GLU A 52 21.28 -8.03 1.81
CA GLU A 52 20.48 -7.72 3.01
C GLU A 52 20.07 -6.24 3.04
N GLU A 53 20.98 -5.33 2.71
CA GLU A 53 20.64 -3.91 2.56
C GLU A 53 19.64 -3.67 1.43
N VAL A 54 19.72 -4.43 0.32
CA VAL A 54 18.69 -4.42 -0.73
C VAL A 54 17.32 -4.68 -0.14
N LYS A 55 17.18 -5.79 0.60
CA LYS A 55 15.94 -6.15 1.29
C LYS A 55 15.51 -5.03 2.24
N GLU A 56 16.38 -4.58 3.15
CA GLU A 56 16.03 -3.55 4.14
C GLU A 56 15.52 -2.25 3.52
N VAL A 57 16.10 -1.81 2.41
CA VAL A 57 15.71 -0.57 1.73
C VAL A 57 14.43 -0.77 0.91
N VAL A 58 14.32 -1.89 0.16
CA VAL A 58 13.13 -2.22 -0.65
C VAL A 58 11.89 -2.36 0.22
N LEU A 59 12.01 -3.03 1.37
CA LEU A 59 10.89 -3.28 2.29
C LEU A 59 10.28 -1.99 2.88
N ARG A 60 10.98 -0.86 2.80
CA ARG A 60 10.47 0.45 3.24
C ARG A 60 9.45 1.06 2.29
N CYS A 61 9.31 0.53 1.06
CA CYS A 61 8.33 1.03 0.08
C CYS A 61 6.90 0.60 0.46
N PRO A 62 6.05 1.48 1.02
CA PRO A 62 4.75 1.05 1.54
C PRO A 62 3.71 0.85 0.44
N SER A 63 3.98 1.27 -0.80
CA SER A 63 3.06 1.08 -1.92
C SER A 63 3.23 -0.25 -2.64
N GLY A 64 4.25 -1.05 -2.28
CA GLY A 64 4.58 -2.29 -2.99
C GLY A 64 5.23 -2.04 -4.36
N ALA A 65 5.60 -0.81 -4.67
CA ALA A 65 6.24 -0.46 -5.95
C ALA A 65 7.68 -0.97 -6.07
N LEU A 66 8.30 -1.37 -4.97
CA LEU A 66 9.60 -2.05 -4.97
C LEU A 66 9.43 -3.47 -4.46
N SER A 67 10.01 -4.43 -5.18
CA SER A 67 10.24 -5.80 -4.74
C SER A 67 11.69 -6.21 -5.01
N TYR A 68 12.12 -7.32 -4.41
CA TYR A 68 13.45 -7.89 -4.65
C TYR A 68 13.35 -9.40 -4.84
N THR A 69 14.31 -9.96 -5.57
CA THR A 69 14.50 -11.41 -5.70
C THR A 69 15.92 -11.76 -5.26
N ARG A 70 16.07 -12.74 -4.36
CA ARG A 70 17.38 -13.20 -3.86
C ARG A 70 17.95 -14.27 -4.79
N LYS A 71 19.23 -14.12 -5.14
CA LYS A 71 20.02 -15.11 -5.90
C LYS A 71 21.02 -15.86 -5.03
N ASP A 72 21.29 -15.34 -3.85
CA ASP A 72 22.21 -15.90 -2.85
C ASP A 72 21.55 -16.91 -1.89
N GLY A 73 20.28 -17.30 -2.14
CA GLY A 73 19.52 -18.22 -1.29
C GLY A 73 18.94 -17.57 -0.02
N GLY A 74 19.07 -16.25 0.15
CA GLY A 74 18.41 -15.51 1.22
C GLY A 74 16.88 -15.55 1.12
N PRO A 75 16.15 -15.22 2.20
CA PRO A 75 14.70 -15.31 2.22
C PRO A 75 14.05 -14.28 1.28
N ALA A 76 13.03 -14.72 0.57
CA ALA A 76 12.09 -13.83 -0.11
C ALA A 76 11.32 -12.97 0.91
N GLU A 77 10.64 -11.93 0.42
CA GLU A 77 9.70 -11.18 1.25
C GLU A 77 8.58 -12.11 1.75
N VAL A 78 8.22 -11.95 3.02
CA VAL A 78 7.12 -12.68 3.65
C VAL A 78 6.18 -11.69 4.33
N ALA A 79 4.91 -12.08 4.42
CA ALA A 79 3.92 -11.30 5.14
C ALA A 79 4.31 -11.13 6.61
N GLY A 80 4.03 -9.95 7.16
CA GLY A 80 4.16 -9.72 8.60
C GLY A 80 3.16 -10.58 9.39
N PRO A 81 3.33 -10.71 10.72
CA PRO A 81 2.46 -11.51 11.57
C PRO A 81 1.04 -10.93 11.74
N GLU A 82 0.80 -9.70 11.27
CA GLU A 82 -0.48 -9.01 11.35
C GLU A 82 -0.78 -8.32 10.02
N ASN A 83 -2.04 -8.33 9.60
CA ASN A 83 -2.49 -7.39 8.58
C ASN A 83 -2.81 -6.04 9.23
N VAL A 84 -2.31 -4.97 8.64
CA VAL A 84 -2.47 -3.60 9.15
C VAL A 84 -2.93 -2.70 8.02
N VAL A 85 -3.96 -1.90 8.30
CA VAL A 85 -4.42 -0.78 7.47
C VAL A 85 -4.08 0.51 8.20
N ARG A 86 -3.11 1.27 7.69
CA ARG A 86 -2.75 2.57 8.25
C ARG A 86 -3.45 3.69 7.48
N VAL A 87 -4.19 4.52 8.19
CA VAL A 87 -4.83 5.71 7.64
C VAL A 87 -3.80 6.84 7.61
N VAL A 88 -3.48 7.35 6.42
CA VAL A 88 -2.52 8.45 6.25
C VAL A 88 -3.25 9.79 6.28
N TYR A 89 -2.76 10.76 7.04
CA TYR A 89 -3.27 12.14 7.05
C TYR A 89 -3.37 12.71 5.63
N ASN A 90 -4.56 13.20 5.24
CA ASN A 90 -4.88 13.69 3.89
C ASN A 90 -4.51 12.74 2.74
N GLY A 91 -4.29 11.46 3.03
CA GLY A 91 -3.61 10.54 2.13
C GLY A 91 -4.29 9.17 2.00
N PRO A 92 -3.56 8.20 1.42
CA PRO A 92 -4.09 6.87 1.15
C PRO A 92 -4.30 6.02 2.41
N LEU A 93 -4.75 4.80 2.19
CA LEU A 93 -4.59 3.69 3.13
C LEU A 93 -3.31 2.94 2.78
N TYR A 94 -2.39 2.78 3.73
CA TYR A 94 -1.27 1.84 3.57
C TYR A 94 -1.63 0.50 4.18
N LEU A 95 -1.67 -0.53 3.35
CA LEU A 95 -1.88 -1.91 3.78
C LEU A 95 -0.53 -2.60 3.89
N SER A 96 -0.36 -3.41 4.93
CA SER A 96 0.75 -4.36 5.07
C SER A 96 0.23 -5.68 5.61
N GLY A 97 0.64 -6.82 5.07
CA GLY A 97 0.10 -8.13 5.49
C GLY A 97 0.33 -9.24 4.47
N ASP A 98 -0.52 -10.27 4.49
CA ASP A 98 -0.68 -11.24 3.40
C ASP A 98 -1.90 -10.80 2.58
N LEU A 99 -1.69 -10.14 1.45
CA LEU A 99 -2.73 -9.39 0.74
C LEU A 99 -3.17 -10.10 -0.54
N GLU A 100 -4.48 -10.25 -0.72
CA GLU A 100 -5.12 -10.60 -1.99
C GLU A 100 -6.00 -9.42 -2.43
N ILE A 101 -5.57 -8.68 -3.46
CA ILE A 101 -6.31 -7.50 -3.97
C ILE A 101 -6.84 -7.80 -5.37
N ASP A 102 -8.16 -7.72 -5.56
CA ASP A 102 -8.84 -8.15 -6.81
C ASP A 102 -8.41 -7.42 -8.10
N ALA A 103 -7.81 -6.23 -7.96
CA ALA A 103 -7.34 -5.40 -9.07
C ALA A 103 -5.84 -5.51 -9.33
N ALA A 104 -5.11 -6.26 -8.51
CA ALA A 104 -3.67 -6.41 -8.66
C ALA A 104 -3.38 -7.33 -9.85
N ALA A 105 -2.57 -6.85 -10.79
CA ALA A 105 -2.04 -7.72 -11.83
C ALA A 105 -1.11 -8.76 -11.18
N ALA A 106 -1.06 -9.96 -11.75
CA ALA A 106 -0.23 -11.06 -11.20
C ALA A 106 1.27 -10.70 -11.11
N ASP A 107 1.72 -9.73 -11.92
CA ASP A 107 3.08 -9.23 -11.93
C ASP A 107 3.34 -8.09 -10.92
N MET A 108 2.36 -7.71 -10.09
CA MET A 108 2.54 -6.73 -9.01
C MET A 108 3.02 -7.41 -7.72
N GLU A 109 4.22 -7.99 -7.74
CA GLU A 109 4.74 -8.85 -6.66
C GLU A 109 4.66 -8.22 -5.26
N GLY A 110 5.05 -6.94 -5.13
CA GLY A 110 5.03 -6.23 -3.86
C GLY A 110 3.63 -6.03 -3.28
N VAL A 111 2.58 -6.06 -4.11
CA VAL A 111 1.18 -5.88 -3.67
C VAL A 111 0.68 -7.04 -2.83
N ARG A 112 1.34 -8.21 -2.89
CA ARG A 112 1.07 -9.34 -1.98
C ARG A 112 1.37 -9.02 -0.52
N PHE A 113 2.18 -8.00 -0.27
CA PHE A 113 2.65 -7.68 1.07
C PHE A 113 2.38 -6.24 1.51
N ARG A 114 2.40 -5.30 0.57
CA ARG A 114 2.24 -3.87 0.82
C ARG A 114 1.50 -3.18 -0.32
N ALA A 115 0.54 -2.32 0.01
CA ALA A 115 -0.18 -1.55 -1.00
C ALA A 115 -0.60 -0.17 -0.49
N ALA A 116 -0.61 0.82 -1.37
CA ALA A 116 -1.22 2.12 -1.12
C ALA A 116 -2.57 2.18 -1.85
N LEU A 117 -3.67 2.20 -1.11
CA LEU A 117 -5.03 2.24 -1.67
C LEU A 117 -5.63 3.64 -1.59
N CYS A 118 -6.37 4.02 -2.63
CA CYS A 118 -7.03 5.30 -2.75
C CYS A 118 -8.15 5.45 -1.72
N ARG A 119 -8.12 6.58 -1.00
CA ARG A 119 -9.14 6.97 -0.02
C ARG A 119 -9.86 8.28 -0.38
N CYS A 120 -9.33 9.05 -1.31
CA CYS A 120 -9.87 10.35 -1.72
C CYS A 120 -10.92 10.29 -2.83
N GLY A 121 -11.06 9.15 -3.52
CA GLY A 121 -11.96 9.00 -4.67
C GLY A 121 -11.41 9.47 -6.02
N GLN A 122 -10.26 10.16 -6.07
CA GLN A 122 -9.78 10.83 -7.29
C GLN A 122 -8.71 10.07 -8.07
N SER A 123 -8.20 8.95 -7.54
CA SER A 123 -7.18 8.17 -8.26
C SER A 123 -7.63 7.74 -9.63
N LYS A 124 -6.74 7.80 -10.62
CA LYS A 124 -6.93 7.29 -11.99
C LYS A 124 -6.48 5.83 -12.13
N ASN A 125 -5.88 5.26 -11.07
CA ASN A 125 -5.42 3.87 -10.99
C ASN A 125 -6.09 3.13 -9.83
N LYS A 126 -7.41 3.33 -9.64
CA LYS A 126 -8.15 2.67 -8.57
C LYS A 126 -8.04 1.14 -8.70
N PRO A 127 -7.95 0.41 -7.57
CA PRO A 127 -8.09 0.88 -6.18
C PRO A 127 -6.80 1.49 -5.61
N PHE A 128 -5.69 1.50 -6.34
CA PHE A 128 -4.42 2.04 -5.87
C PHE A 128 -4.43 3.57 -5.80
N CYS A 129 -3.61 4.12 -4.91
CA CYS A 129 -3.33 5.54 -4.84
C CYS A 129 -2.34 5.95 -5.94
N ASP A 130 -2.52 7.15 -6.49
CA ASP A 130 -1.66 7.73 -7.51
C ASP A 130 -1.23 9.18 -7.23
N ASN A 131 -1.39 9.61 -5.97
CA ASN A 131 -1.25 10.98 -5.49
C ASN A 131 -2.28 12.00 -5.98
N SER A 132 -3.35 11.60 -6.70
CA SER A 132 -4.44 12.54 -7.05
C SER A 132 -5.11 13.20 -5.84
N HIS A 133 -4.90 12.69 -4.62
CA HIS A 133 -5.37 13.31 -3.38
C HIS A 133 -4.71 14.67 -3.10
N GLU A 134 -3.50 14.92 -3.59
CA GLU A 134 -2.80 16.19 -3.44
C GLU A 134 -3.47 17.28 -4.30
N GLU A 135 -3.63 17.01 -5.60
CA GLU A 135 -4.33 17.90 -6.54
C GLU A 135 -5.80 18.12 -6.13
N ALA A 136 -6.46 17.07 -5.64
CA ALA A 136 -7.82 17.15 -5.14
C ALA A 136 -7.94 17.86 -3.78
N ASN A 137 -6.82 18.25 -3.16
CA ASN A 137 -6.77 18.87 -1.83
C ASN A 137 -7.57 18.08 -0.79
N PHE A 138 -7.45 16.75 -0.81
CA PHE A 138 -8.21 15.87 0.06
C PHE A 138 -7.95 16.19 1.53
N LYS A 139 -9.03 16.44 2.29
CA LYS A 139 -8.96 16.77 3.73
C LYS A 139 -9.55 15.64 4.56
N ASP A 140 -8.68 14.98 5.31
CA ASP A 140 -9.09 14.04 6.33
C ASP A 140 -7.94 13.81 7.34
N TYR A 141 -8.24 14.03 8.63
CA TYR A 141 -7.24 13.90 9.68
C TYR A 141 -6.81 12.45 9.97
N GLY A 142 -7.47 11.45 9.37
CA GLY A 142 -7.22 10.04 9.63
C GLY A 142 -7.60 9.60 11.03
N ALA A 143 -8.59 10.26 11.63
CA ALA A 143 -9.20 9.83 12.87
C ALA A 143 -10.03 8.56 12.63
N VAL A 144 -10.08 7.67 13.61
CA VAL A 144 -10.87 6.44 13.57
C VAL A 144 -11.69 6.41 14.85
N GLY A 145 -13.00 6.63 14.71
CA GLY A 145 -13.93 6.76 15.82
C GLY A 145 -14.48 5.43 16.34
N GLU A 146 -14.49 4.40 15.49
CA GLU A 146 -15.04 3.08 15.85
C GLU A 146 -14.02 2.21 16.57
N THR A 147 -14.52 1.39 17.50
CA THR A 147 -13.82 0.25 18.07
C THR A 147 -14.35 -1.00 17.39
N GLY A 148 -13.46 -1.85 16.87
CA GLY A 148 -13.87 -3.10 16.21
C GLY A 148 -14.27 -4.20 17.20
N ASP A 149 -14.57 -5.38 16.65
CA ASP A 149 -15.11 -6.53 17.39
C ASP A 149 -14.14 -7.14 18.43
N GLY A 150 -12.89 -6.68 18.47
CA GLY A 150 -11.88 -7.07 19.45
C GLY A 150 -10.76 -7.92 18.84
N PRO A 151 -9.90 -8.54 19.68
CA PRO A 151 -8.77 -9.31 19.19
C PRO A 151 -9.22 -10.70 18.71
N GLU A 152 -9.24 -10.89 17.40
CA GLU A 152 -9.22 -12.19 16.73
C GLU A 152 -7.75 -12.67 16.50
N PRO A 153 -7.50 -13.93 16.11
CA PRO A 153 -6.17 -14.37 15.70
C PRO A 153 -5.56 -13.41 14.67
N LYS A 154 -4.28 -13.04 14.84
CA LYS A 154 -3.61 -12.10 13.95
C LYS A 154 -3.06 -12.81 12.70
N GLY A 155 -3.01 -12.08 11.59
CA GLY A 155 -2.41 -12.55 10.34
C GLY A 155 -3.37 -13.34 9.45
N GLY A 156 -2.83 -14.23 8.63
CA GLY A 156 -3.56 -14.90 7.55
C GLY A 156 -3.88 -13.96 6.39
N THR A 157 -4.47 -14.49 5.32
CA THR A 157 -4.78 -13.71 4.12
C THR A 157 -5.85 -12.66 4.38
N LEU A 158 -5.56 -11.41 4.00
CA LEU A 158 -6.50 -10.30 3.94
C LEU A 158 -6.93 -10.08 2.49
N LYS A 159 -8.17 -10.45 2.19
CA LYS A 159 -8.80 -10.19 0.90
C LYS A 159 -9.33 -8.77 0.86
N VAL A 160 -9.02 -8.06 -0.22
CA VAL A 160 -9.49 -6.70 -0.52
C VAL A 160 -10.20 -6.74 -1.86
N SER A 161 -11.52 -6.58 -1.83
CA SER A 161 -12.32 -6.47 -3.05
C SER A 161 -12.97 -5.10 -3.21
N ARG A 162 -13.37 -4.78 -4.43
CA ARG A 162 -14.09 -3.55 -4.77
C ARG A 162 -15.57 -3.85 -4.92
N ALA A 163 -16.40 -3.12 -4.18
CA ALA A 163 -17.80 -3.02 -4.56
C ALA A 163 -17.91 -2.06 -5.76
N PRO A 164 -18.62 -2.43 -6.85
CA PRO A 164 -18.87 -1.53 -7.97
C PRO A 164 -19.46 -0.21 -7.48
N ASN A 165 -18.87 0.91 -7.90
CA ASN A 165 -19.27 2.27 -7.51
C ASN A 165 -19.33 2.47 -5.98
N GLY A 166 -18.58 1.65 -5.24
CA GLY A 166 -18.72 1.49 -3.80
C GLY A 166 -17.38 1.36 -3.07
N PRO A 167 -17.44 0.94 -1.79
CA PRO A 167 -16.28 0.85 -0.91
C PRO A 167 -15.30 -0.26 -1.30
N LEU A 168 -14.15 -0.25 -0.63
CA LEU A 168 -13.29 -1.42 -0.50
C LEU A 168 -13.89 -2.34 0.55
N LEU A 169 -14.02 -3.63 0.26
CA LEU A 169 -14.48 -4.65 1.18
C LEU A 169 -13.29 -5.47 1.65
N LEU A 170 -12.99 -5.41 2.95
CA LEU A 170 -11.90 -6.15 3.56
C LEU A 170 -12.48 -7.40 4.26
N ASN A 171 -11.83 -8.54 4.05
CA ASN A 171 -12.18 -9.82 4.67
C ASN A 171 -10.92 -10.61 5.06
N GLY A 172 -10.78 -10.91 6.34
CA GLY A 172 -9.59 -11.48 6.97
C GLY A 172 -9.22 -10.67 8.22
N ASN A 173 -8.31 -11.16 9.07
CA ASN A 173 -7.96 -10.48 10.32
C ASN A 173 -7.07 -9.27 10.09
N PHE A 174 -7.47 -8.07 10.51
CA PHE A 174 -6.62 -6.88 10.41
C PHE A 174 -6.84 -5.87 11.53
N THR A 175 -5.88 -4.97 11.68
CA THR A 175 -5.97 -3.79 12.56
C THR A 175 -5.94 -2.51 11.73
N ILE A 176 -6.79 -1.54 12.07
CA ILE A 176 -6.67 -0.17 11.55
C ILE A 176 -5.86 0.68 12.53
N VAL A 177 -4.82 1.32 12.01
CA VAL A 177 -4.01 2.30 12.73
C VAL A 177 -4.38 3.69 12.22
N ALA A 178 -4.88 4.54 13.11
CA ALA A 178 -5.21 5.94 12.82
C ALA A 178 -3.94 6.73 12.47
N ALA A 179 -4.10 7.90 11.86
CA ALA A 179 -2.98 8.77 11.50
C ALA A 179 -2.13 9.21 12.71
N SER A 180 -2.71 9.24 13.91
CA SER A 180 -2.00 9.50 15.16
C SER A 180 -1.07 8.36 15.61
N GLY A 181 -1.11 7.20 14.95
CA GLY A 181 -0.42 5.99 15.37
C GLY A 181 -1.22 5.10 16.33
N ARG A 182 -2.39 5.56 16.81
CA ARG A 182 -3.28 4.75 17.65
C ARG A 182 -3.82 3.55 16.87
N ARG A 183 -3.62 2.34 17.40
CA ARG A 183 -4.34 1.12 16.96
C ARG A 183 -5.80 1.26 17.38
N ALA A 184 -6.66 1.62 16.44
CA ALA A 184 -7.99 2.14 16.76
C ALA A 184 -9.11 1.10 16.59
N TRP A 185 -8.93 0.15 15.68
CA TRP A 185 -9.94 -0.85 15.34
C TRP A 185 -9.28 -2.18 15.00
N SER A 186 -9.90 -3.31 15.36
CA SER A 186 -9.52 -4.65 14.92
C SER A 186 -10.75 -5.52 14.69
N GLY A 187 -10.68 -6.40 13.70
CA GLY A 187 -11.76 -7.31 13.35
C GLY A 187 -11.47 -8.03 12.04
N THR A 188 -12.46 -8.77 11.55
CA THR A 188 -12.33 -9.60 10.34
C THR A 188 -12.94 -8.98 9.09
N ARG A 189 -13.82 -7.99 9.23
CA ARG A 189 -14.56 -7.41 8.10
C ARG A 189 -14.79 -5.92 8.30
N ALA A 190 -14.54 -5.14 7.25
CA ALA A 190 -14.98 -3.76 7.18
C ALA A 190 -15.21 -3.32 5.74
N ALA A 191 -16.08 -2.33 5.56
CA ALA A 191 -16.20 -1.59 4.31
C ALA A 191 -15.48 -0.24 4.47
N LEU A 192 -14.42 -0.01 3.71
CA LEU A 192 -13.63 1.21 3.76
C LEU A 192 -14.00 2.16 2.61
N CYS A 193 -14.09 3.46 2.93
CA CYS A 193 -14.44 4.49 1.97
C CYS A 193 -13.40 4.56 0.84
N ARG A 194 -13.89 4.37 -0.39
CA ARG A 194 -13.11 4.52 -1.63
C ARG A 194 -13.44 5.83 -2.37
N CYS A 195 -14.58 6.46 -2.06
CA CYS A 195 -15.11 7.62 -2.79
C CYS A 195 -14.65 8.99 -2.25
N GLY A 196 -14.07 9.05 -1.04
CA GLY A 196 -13.67 10.31 -0.40
C GLY A 196 -14.79 11.11 0.30
N ASN A 197 -16.06 10.71 0.18
CA ASN A 197 -17.20 11.52 0.65
C ASN A 197 -17.83 11.05 1.97
N SER A 198 -17.40 9.91 2.53
CA SER A 198 -17.94 9.45 3.82
C SER A 198 -17.68 10.47 4.94
N GLN A 199 -18.64 10.63 5.84
CA GLN A 199 -18.52 11.41 7.07
C GLN A 199 -17.95 10.57 8.23
N ASN A 200 -17.83 9.25 8.05
CA ASN A 200 -17.29 8.31 9.03
C ASN A 200 -16.01 7.62 8.52
N LYS A 201 -15.11 8.39 7.88
CA LYS A 201 -13.84 7.84 7.38
C LYS A 201 -13.03 7.22 8.53
N PRO A 202 -12.28 6.13 8.26
CA PRO A 202 -12.04 5.49 6.97
C PRO A 202 -13.16 4.55 6.51
N PHE A 203 -14.24 4.39 7.28
CA PHE A 203 -15.33 3.48 6.96
C PHE A 203 -16.25 4.06 5.90
N CYS A 204 -17.03 3.19 5.27
CA CYS A 204 -18.09 3.57 4.36
C CYS A 204 -19.43 3.68 5.10
N ASP A 205 -20.12 4.79 4.90
CA ASP A 205 -21.46 5.10 5.43
C ASP A 205 -22.54 5.17 4.34
N GLY A 206 -22.18 4.87 3.09
CA GLY A 206 -23.09 4.92 1.95
C GLY A 206 -23.05 6.21 1.13
N SER A 207 -22.31 7.26 1.55
CA SER A 207 -22.24 8.54 0.83
C SER A 207 -21.75 8.45 -0.62
N HIS A 208 -21.18 7.32 -1.04
CA HIS A 208 -20.79 7.09 -2.44
C HIS A 208 -21.97 7.13 -3.42
N LYS A 209 -23.19 6.78 -2.96
CA LYS A 209 -24.40 6.80 -3.79
C LYS A 209 -24.78 8.24 -4.14
N ASP A 210 -24.91 9.08 -3.12
CA ASP A 210 -25.31 10.48 -3.28
C ASP A 210 -24.22 11.31 -3.96
N ALA A 211 -22.95 10.95 -3.73
CA ALA A 211 -21.81 11.57 -4.42
C ALA A 211 -21.67 11.14 -5.89
N GLY A 212 -22.50 10.21 -6.38
CA GLY A 212 -22.42 9.69 -7.75
C GLY A 212 -21.07 9.05 -8.06
N PHE A 213 -20.46 8.39 -7.09
CA PHE A 213 -19.12 7.81 -7.26
C PHE A 213 -19.12 6.75 -8.36
N GLN A 214 -18.25 6.92 -9.35
CA GLN A 214 -18.07 5.97 -10.44
C GLN A 214 -16.67 5.39 -10.41
N ALA A 215 -16.59 4.09 -10.14
CA ALA A 215 -15.35 3.32 -10.19
C ALA A 215 -15.68 1.83 -10.11
N ASP A 216 -15.13 1.07 -11.04
CA ASP A 216 -15.12 -0.39 -10.97
C ASP A 216 -14.11 -0.87 -9.90
#